data_AF-A0A0G1Q5M0-F1
#
_entry.id   AF-A0A0G1Q5M0-F1
#
_cell.length_a   1.000
_cell.length_b   1.000
_cell.length_c   1.000
_cell.angle_alpha   90.00
_cell.angle_beta   90.00
_cell.angle_gamma   90.00
#
_symmetry.space_group_name_H-M   'P 1'
#
loop_
_entity.id
_entity.type
_entity.pdbx_description
1 polymer ?
#
loop_
_entity_poly.entity_id
_entity_poly.type
_entity_poly.pdbx_seq_one_letter_code
_entity_poly.pdbx_strand_id
1 'polypeptide(L)' 'SRDSIAAALEQLYSTDFQVSLRQITSPYGEGGASAAIISTIKTVSLDGLLKKRFYDASNSCA' A
#
# COMPACT_ATOMS: atom_id res chain seq x y z
N SER A 1 25.34 1.57 15.69
CA SER A 1 26.33 0.56 16.11
C SER A 1 25.66 -0.81 16.18
N ARG A 2 26.41 -1.91 16.22
CA ARG A 2 25.89 -3.29 16.22
C ARG A 2 24.93 -3.56 17.38
N ASP A 3 25.22 -3.02 18.56
CA ASP A 3 24.41 -3.23 19.76
C ASP A 3 23.03 -2.59 19.67
N SER A 4 22.92 -1.42 19.04
CA SER A 4 21.62 -0.78 18.79
C SER A 4 20.74 -1.60 17.83
N ILE A 5 21.35 -2.28 16.86
CA ILE A 5 20.62 -3.17 15.93
C ILE A 5 20.15 -4.41 16.70
N ALA A 6 21.00 -4.99 17.54
CA ALA A 6 20.64 -6.14 18.38
C ALA A 6 19.47 -5.81 19.31
N ALA A 7 19.54 -4.68 20.03
CA ALA A 7 18.46 -4.23 20.91
C ALA A 7 17.13 -3.98 20.17
N ALA A 8 17.19 -3.40 18.97
CA ALA A 8 16.00 -3.19 18.16
C ALA A 8 15.36 -4.51 17.69
N LEU A 9 16.16 -5.52 17.35
CA LEU A 9 15.67 -6.84 17.00
C LEU A 9 15.07 -7.57 18.20
N GLU A 10 15.70 -7.49 19.38
CA GLU A 10 15.15 -8.03 20.62
C GLU A 10 13.76 -7.43 20.94
N GLN A 11 13.62 -6.11 20.79
CA GLN A 11 12.33 -5.43 20.96
C GLN A 11 11.31 -5.88 19.90
N LEU A 12 11.72 -5.95 18.62
CA LEU A 12 10.85 -6.34 17.50
C LEU A 12 10.23 -7.73 17.70
N TYR A 13 11.00 -8.67 18.25
CA TYR A 13 10.54 -10.04 18.50
C TYR A 13 10.01 -10.27 19.91
N SER A 14 9.98 -9.24 20.77
CA SER A 14 9.38 -9.35 22.10
C SER A 14 7.87 -9.65 22.02
N THR A 15 7.36 -10.40 22.99
CA THR A 15 5.94 -10.77 23.04
C THR A 15 5.06 -9.54 23.14
N ASP A 16 5.43 -8.58 23.98
CA ASP A 16 4.66 -7.35 24.20
C ASP A 16 4.54 -6.52 22.92
N PHE A 17 5.63 -6.37 22.16
CA PHE A 17 5.60 -5.66 20.88
C PHE A 17 4.72 -6.39 19.87
N GLN A 18 4.89 -7.70 19.69
CA GLN A 18 4.09 -8.51 18.77
C GLN A 18 2.59 -8.50 19.11
N VAL A 19 2.23 -8.48 20.40
CA VAL A 19 0.83 -8.35 20.84
C VAL A 19 0.27 -6.98 20.49
N SER A 20 1.05 -5.91 20.68
CA SER A 20 0.62 -4.55 20.34
C SER A 20 0.33 -4.38 18.83
N LEU A 21 1.09 -5.05 17.97
CA LEU A 21 0.91 -5.00 16.52
C LEU A 21 -0.44 -5.54 16.05
N ARG A 22 -1.07 -6.46 16.81
CA ARG A 22 -2.36 -7.06 16.43
C ARG A 22 -3.51 -6.06 16.40
N GLN A 23 -3.37 -4.92 17.08
CA GLN A 23 -4.39 -3.88 17.14
C GLN A 23 -4.15 -2.77 16.12
N ILE A 24 -3.06 -2.83 15.36
CA ILE A 24 -2.69 -1.79 14.41
C ILE A 24 -3.18 -2.18 13.02
N THR A 25 -3.92 -1.27 12.39
CA THR A 25 -4.33 -1.39 11.00
C THR A 25 -3.18 -1.00 10.08
N SER A 26 -2.92 -1.83 9.06
CA SER A 26 -1.94 -1.49 8.03
C SER A 26 -2.42 -0.27 7.24
N PRO A 27 -1.60 0.78 7.02
CA PRO A 27 -1.97 1.89 6.15
C PRO A 27 -2.14 1.45 4.68
N TYR A 28 -1.64 0.26 4.32
CA TYR A 28 -1.79 -0.36 3.00
C TYR A 28 -3.02 -1.28 2.91
N GLY A 29 -3.84 -1.34 3.97
CA GLY A 29 -5.06 -2.14 4.04
C GLY A 29 -4.84 -3.60 4.41
N GLU A 30 -5.94 -4.34 4.42
CA GLU A 30 -6.04 -5.72 4.96
C GLU A 30 -5.85 -6.81 3.90
N GLY A 31 -5.26 -6.47 2.75
CA GLY A 31 -5.18 -7.35 1.58
C GLY A 31 -6.49 -7.41 0.80
N GLY A 32 -6.61 -8.40 -0.11
CA GLY A 32 -7.81 -8.55 -0.96
C GLY A 32 -7.93 -7.55 -2.11
N ALA A 33 -6.95 -6.66 -2.29
CA ALA A 33 -6.95 -5.64 -3.34
C ALA A 33 -7.17 -6.24 -4.74
N SER A 34 -6.50 -7.34 -5.08
CA SER A 34 -6.68 -8.00 -6.38
C SER A 34 -8.11 -8.50 -6.61
N ALA A 35 -8.74 -9.07 -5.58
CA ALA A 35 -10.13 -9.54 -5.68
C ALA A 35 -11.10 -8.37 -5.87
N ALA A 36 -10.90 -7.27 -5.12
CA ALA A 36 -11.69 -6.05 -5.27
C ALA A 36 -11.53 -5.44 -6.67
N ILE A 37 -10.30 -5.37 -7.20
CA ILE A 37 -10.02 -4.90 -8.57
C ILE A 37 -10.76 -5.76 -9.59
N ILE A 38 -10.66 -7.09 -9.49
CA ILE A 38 -11.34 -8.01 -10.41
C ILE A 38 -12.86 -7.84 -10.33
N SER A 39 -13.41 -7.73 -9.12
CA SER A 39 -14.85 -7.50 -8.92
C SER A 39 -15.30 -6.22 -9.62
N THR A 40 -14.53 -5.14 -9.51
CA THR A 40 -14.82 -3.87 -10.17
C THR A 40 -14.70 -3.97 -11.68
N ILE A 41 -13.64 -4.57 -12.21
CA ILE A 41 -13.45 -4.70 -13.67
C ILE A 41 -14.57 -5.53 -14.31
N LYS A 42 -15.07 -6.56 -13.62
CA LYS A 42 -16.16 -7.41 -14.11
C LYS A 42 -17.50 -6.67 -14.30
N THR A 43 -17.71 -5.54 -13.63
CA THR A 43 -18.98 -4.80 -13.72
C THR A 43 -18.98 -3.72 -14.79
N VAL A 44 -17.83 -3.40 -15.38
CA VAL A 44 -17.71 -2.41 -16.47
C VAL A 44 -17.51 -3.10 -17.82
N SER A 45 -18.19 -2.61 -18.85
CA SER A 45 -17.91 -3.02 -20.22
C SER A 45 -16.55 -2.46 -20.65
N LEU A 46 -15.74 -3.31 -21.27
CA LEU A 46 -14.43 -2.96 -21.80
C LEU A 46 -14.47 -2.55 -23.28
N ASP A 47 -15.65 -2.61 -23.90
CA ASP A 47 -15.83 -2.27 -25.31
C ASP A 47 -15.78 -0.76 -25.52
N GLY A 48 -15.00 -0.31 -26.51
CA GLY A 48 -14.97 1.11 -26.92
C GLY A 48 -14.31 2.07 -25.93
N LEU A 49 -13.50 1.59 -24.98
CA LEU A 49 -12.79 2.45 -24.02
C LEU A 49 -11.85 3.44 -24.72
N LEU A 50 -12.21 4.73 -24.70
CA LEU A 50 -11.37 5.81 -25.19
C LEU A 50 -10.20 6.05 -24.22
N LYS A 51 -8.96 5.87 -24.69
CA LYS A 51 -7.77 6.17 -23.88
C LYS A 51 -7.62 7.68 -23.72
N LYS A 52 -7.77 8.17 -22.49
CA LYS A 52 -7.44 9.56 -22.14
C LYS A 52 -5.92 9.74 -22.19
N ARG A 53 -5.45 10.64 -23.05
CA ARG A 53 -4.04 11.05 -23.04
C ARG A 53 -3.80 12.00 -21.88
N PHE A 54 -2.78 11.72 -21.08
CA PHE A 54 -2.21 12.72 -20.19
C PHE A 54 -1.28 13.61 -21.02
N TYR A 55 -1.40 14.92 -20.83
CA TYR A 55 -0.50 15.90 -21.43
C TYR A 55 0.40 16.41 -20.31
N ASP A 56 1.69 16.50 -20.60
CA ASP A 56 2.60 17.22 -19.72
C ASP A 56 2.16 18.68 -19.71
N ALA A 57 1.83 19.21 -18.54
CA ALA A 57 1.71 20.64 -18.39
C ALA A 57 3.10 21.21 -18.60
N SER A 58 3.33 21.89 -19.73
CA SER A 58 4.54 22.69 -19.91
C SER A 58 4.52 23.76 -18.83
N ASN A 59 5.23 23.51 -17.73
CA ASN A 59 5.46 24.49 -16.68
C ASN A 59 6.31 25.61 -17.31
N SER A 60 5.66 26.65 -17.84
CA SER A 60 6.24 27.99 -17.74
C SER A 60 5.94 28.47 -16.32
N CYS A 61 6.67 27.94 -15.36
CA CYS A 61 6.79 28.56 -14.05
C CYS A 61 7.66 29.81 -14.26
N ALA A 62 7.04 30.98 -14.17
CA ALA A 62 7.71 32.25 -13.91
C ALA A 62 7.92 32.41 -12.40
#